data_AF-A0A5M3XT41-F1
#
_entry.id   AF-A0A5M3XT41-F1
#
_cell.length_a   1.000
_cell.length_b   1.000
_cell.length_c   1.000
_cell.angle_alpha   90.00
_cell.angle_beta   90.00
_cell.angle_gamma   90.00
#
_symmetry.space_group_name_H-M   'P 1'
#
loop_
_entity.id
_entity.type
_entity.pdbx_description
1 polymer ?
#
loop_
_entity_poly.entity_id
_entity_poly.type
_entity_poly.pdbx_seq_one_letter_code
_entity_poly.pdbx_strand_id
1 'polypeptide(L)'
;MRTSLFWVRIDGAIRDLTSSEVTVVNTCARAVFRFTHSPSYSSYEHISTCTFLTPKKVALRKQYVRQVEMLICAEPLTTKLRCLADGTWQTLYIAG
;
A
#
# COMPACT_ATOMS: atom_id res chain seq x y z
N MET A 1 27.09 -8.44 19.67
CA MET A 1 25.70 -8.68 19.23
C MET A 1 25.67 -8.63 17.70
N ARG A 2 25.31 -9.73 17.02
CA ARG A 2 25.02 -9.70 15.58
C ARG A 2 23.61 -9.14 15.42
N THR A 3 23.49 -7.90 14.98
CA THR A 3 22.22 -7.36 14.50
C THR A 3 21.90 -8.04 13.18
N SER A 4 21.07 -9.06 13.21
CA SER A 4 20.46 -9.61 11.99
C SER A 4 19.68 -8.48 11.33
N LEU A 5 20.17 -8.00 10.19
CA LEU A 5 19.51 -7.00 9.37
C LEU A 5 18.31 -7.65 8.68
N PHE A 6 17.13 -7.56 9.29
CA PHE A 6 15.88 -8.00 8.65
C PHE A 6 15.47 -6.94 7.62
N TRP A 7 15.62 -7.24 6.33
CA TRP A 7 15.05 -6.43 5.25
C TRP A 7 13.80 -7.10 4.68
N VAL A 8 12.86 -6.28 4.25
CA VAL A 8 11.72 -6.71 3.42
C VAL A 8 11.82 -5.98 2.09
N ARG A 9 11.63 -6.76 1.02
CA ARG A 9 11.52 -6.27 -0.34
C ARG A 9 10.13 -6.63 -0.87
N ILE A 10 9.43 -5.64 -1.40
CA ILE A 10 8.12 -5.80 -2.03
C ILE A 10 8.30 -5.42 -3.50
N ASP A 11 8.18 -6.40 -4.38
CA ASP A 11 8.15 -6.20 -5.82
C ASP A 11 6.78 -6.65 -6.35
N GLY A 12 6.19 -5.87 -7.24
CA GLY A 12 4.90 -6.21 -7.81
C GLY A 12 4.34 -5.12 -8.72
N ALA A 13 3.04 -5.19 -8.97
CA ALA A 13 2.32 -4.14 -9.65
C ALA A 13 0.90 -4.02 -9.10
N ILE A 14 0.41 -2.78 -9.02
CA ILE A 14 -0.99 -2.48 -8.68
C ILE A 14 -1.68 -2.07 -9.97
N ARG A 15 -2.89 -2.60 -10.19
CA ARG A 15 -3.72 -2.24 -11.34
C ARG A 15 -5.00 -1.61 -10.83
N ASP A 16 -5.36 -0.49 -11.43
CA ASP A 16 -6.66 0.12 -11.21
C ASP A 16 -7.71 -0.65 -12.03
N LEU A 17 -8.71 -1.20 -11.37
CA LEU A 17 -9.87 -1.83 -12.02
C LEU A 17 -11.09 -0.91 -12.03
N THR A 18 -10.92 0.34 -11.60
CA THR A 18 -11.98 1.34 -11.59
C THR A 18 -11.94 2.14 -12.88
N SER A 19 -13.03 2.12 -13.63
CA SER A 19 -13.26 2.96 -14.80
C SER A 19 -14.58 3.71 -14.61
N SER A 20 -14.76 4.81 -15.33
CA SER A 20 -16.04 5.53 -15.33
C SER A 20 -17.23 4.64 -15.76
N GLU A 21 -16.97 3.59 -16.54
CA GLU A 21 -17.95 2.56 -16.91
C GLU A 21 -18.40 1.71 -15.72
N VAL A 22 -17.57 1.57 -14.69
CA VAL A 22 -17.82 0.74 -13.50
C VAL A 22 -18.35 1.56 -12.33
N THR A 23 -17.86 2.79 -12.13
CA THR A 23 -18.08 3.57 -10.89
C THR A 23 -18.94 4.83 -11.07
N VAL A 24 -19.39 5.16 -12.29
CA VAL A 24 -20.18 6.38 -12.63
C VAL A 24 -19.40 7.70 -12.44
N VAL A 25 -18.35 7.72 -11.62
CA VAL A 25 -17.43 8.83 -11.38
C VAL A 25 -15.99 8.39 -11.60
N ASN A 26 -15.11 9.32 -12.00
CA ASN A 26 -13.69 9.03 -12.14
C ASN A 26 -13.04 8.82 -10.76
N THR A 27 -12.45 7.65 -10.57
CA THR A 27 -11.79 7.22 -9.33
C THR A 27 -10.33 6.88 -9.58
N CYS A 28 -9.54 6.85 -8.51
CA CYS A 28 -8.20 6.29 -8.49
C CYS A 28 -8.14 5.19 -7.43
N ALA A 29 -7.44 4.12 -7.74
CA ALA A 29 -7.01 3.18 -6.72
C ALA A 29 -5.74 3.69 -6.01
N ARG A 30 -5.68 3.45 -4.70
CA ARG A 30 -4.49 3.69 -3.88
C ARG A 30 -4.22 2.45 -3.04
N ALA A 31 -2.97 2.02 -3.03
CA ALA A 31 -2.47 1.04 -2.07
C ALA A 31 -1.64 1.77 -1.01
N VAL A 32 -1.89 1.48 0.25
CA VAL A 32 -1.13 1.97 1.40
C VAL A 32 -0.43 0.77 2.03
N PHE A 33 0.87 0.88 2.22
CA PHE A 33 1.69 -0.10 2.89
C PHE A 33 2.06 0.42 4.27
N ARG A 34 1.77 -0.34 5.32
CA ARG A 34 2.22 -0.09 6.69
C ARG A 34 3.37 -1.03 7.01
N PHE A 35 4.52 -0.46 7.34
CA PHE A 35 5.71 -1.19 7.79
C PHE A 35 5.87 -0.99 9.29
N THR A 36 5.55 -2.00 10.07
CA THR A 36 5.74 -1.98 11.53
C THR A 36 7.17 -2.39 11.85
N HIS A 37 7.92 -1.49 12.48
CA HIS A 37 9.32 -1.72 12.86
C HIS A 37 9.44 -2.13 14.33
N SER A 38 8.59 -1.54 15.18
CA SER A 38 8.45 -1.83 16.61
C SER A 38 7.00 -1.60 17.06
N PRO A 39 6.62 -1.98 18.29
CA PRO A 39 5.27 -1.73 18.81
C PRO A 39 4.86 -0.25 18.85
N SER A 40 5.83 0.67 18.83
CA SER A 40 5.61 2.12 18.89
C SER A 40 5.95 2.86 17.60
N TYR A 41 6.45 2.16 16.57
CA TYR A 41 6.90 2.81 15.34
C TYR A 41 6.51 2.03 14.08
N SER A 42 5.80 2.74 13.21
CA SER A 42 5.45 2.31 11.86
C SER A 42 5.78 3.39 10.85
N SER A 43 6.21 2.98 9.66
CA SER A 43 6.33 3.87 8.50
C SER A 43 5.29 3.49 7.43
N TYR A 44 4.96 4.44 6.56
CA TYR A 44 3.92 4.27 5.55
C TYR A 44 4.45 4.63 4.17
N GLU A 45 4.07 3.85 3.18
CA GLU A 45 4.28 4.17 1.76
C GLU A 45 2.94 4.08 1.03
N HIS A 46 2.78 4.84 -0.04
CA HIS A 46 1.56 4.82 -0.83
C HIS A 46 1.85 4.81 -2.32
N ILE A 47 1.02 4.08 -3.06
CA ILE A 47 1.08 4.01 -4.51
C ILE A 47 -0.32 4.24 -5.03
N SER A 48 -0.47 5.28 -5.85
CA SER A 48 -1.74 5.63 -6.49
C SER A 48 -1.69 5.33 -7.98
N THR A 49 -2.80 4.87 -8.52
CA THR A 49 -3.04 4.70 -9.96
C THR A 49 -4.45 5.16 -10.27
N CYS A 50 -4.56 6.06 -11.26
CA CYS A 50 -5.83 6.61 -11.77
C CYS A 50 -6.04 6.20 -13.24
N THR A 51 -5.21 5.29 -13.72
CA THR A 51 -5.18 4.85 -15.10
C THR A 51 -5.71 3.44 -15.14
N PHE A 52 -6.94 3.29 -15.61
CA PHE A 52 -7.62 2.00 -15.73
C PHE A 52 -6.74 0.97 -16.46
N LEU A 53 -6.65 -0.23 -15.89
CA LEU A 53 -5.88 -1.39 -16.34
C LEU A 53 -4.37 -1.17 -16.55
N THR A 54 -3.85 0.05 -16.39
CA THR A 54 -2.44 0.36 -16.58
C THR A 54 -1.68 -0.02 -15.30
N PRO A 55 -0.81 -1.04 -15.33
CA PRO A 55 -0.15 -1.51 -14.13
C PRO A 55 0.90 -0.50 -13.63
N LYS A 56 0.82 -0.12 -12.36
CA LYS A 56 1.84 0.67 -11.68
C LYS A 56 2.79 -0.25 -10.94
N LYS A 57 4.08 -0.22 -11.31
CA LYS A 57 5.12 -1.03 -10.66
C LYS A 57 5.32 -0.60 -9.20
N VAL A 58 5.47 -1.59 -8.34
CA VAL A 58 5.82 -1.48 -6.93
C VAL A 58 7.24 -2.03 -6.75
N ALA A 59 8.11 -1.24 -6.14
CA ALA A 59 9.46 -1.64 -5.77
C ALA A 59 9.83 -0.95 -4.45
N LEU A 60 9.46 -1.56 -3.33
CA LEU A 60 9.71 -1.02 -1.99
C LEU A 60 10.77 -1.86 -1.28
N ARG A 61 11.65 -1.19 -0.55
CA ARG A 61 12.67 -1.84 0.28
C ARG A 61 12.75 -1.12 1.62
N LYS A 62 12.59 -1.89 2.72
CA LYS A 62 12.68 -1.37 4.09
C LYS A 62 13.51 -2.31 4.97
N GLN A 63 14.16 -1.75 5.97
CA GLN A 63 14.97 -2.48 6.96
C GLN A 63 14.28 -2.47 8.32
N TYR A 64 14.67 -3.41 9.17
CA TYR A 64 14.16 -3.58 10.54
C TYR A 64 12.63 -3.67 10.58
N VAL A 65 12.05 -4.43 9.66
CA VAL A 65 10.58 -4.60 9.55
C VAL A 65 10.17 -5.88 10.24
N ARG A 66 9.19 -5.77 11.14
CA ARG A 66 8.56 -6.91 11.82
C ARG A 66 7.27 -7.34 11.16
N GLN A 67 6.53 -6.41 10.57
CA GLN A 67 5.27 -6.72 9.90
C GLN A 67 5.04 -5.75 8.75
N VAL A 68 4.49 -6.27 7.66
CA VAL A 68 3.98 -5.47 6.55
C VAL A 68 2.51 -5.76 6.39
N GLU A 69 1.72 -4.70 6.33
CA GLU A 69 0.31 -4.77 5.97
C GLU A 69 0.03 -3.86 4.79
N MET A 70 -1.01 -4.20 4.04
CA MET A 70 -1.47 -3.43 2.90
C MET A 70 -2.97 -3.16 3.01
N LEU A 71 -3.35 -1.93 2.69
CA LEU A 71 -4.73 -1.49 2.53
C LEU A 71 -4.90 -1.01 1.09
N ILE A 72 -5.98 -1.42 0.43
CA ILE A 72 -6.37 -0.94 -0.91
C ILE A 72 -7.68 -0.18 -0.78
N CYS A 73 -7.77 0.96 -1.44
CA CYS A 73 -8.93 1.83 -1.46
C CYS A 73 -9.11 2.44 -2.85
N ALA A 74 -10.34 2.80 -3.20
CA ALA A 74 -10.65 3.60 -4.38
C ALA A 74 -11.25 4.93 -3.92
N GLU A 75 -10.73 6.04 -4.43
CA GLU A 75 -11.18 7.39 -4.08
C GLU A 75 -11.57 8.16 -5.35
N PRO A 76 -12.65 8.94 -5.34
CA PRO A 76 -12.93 9.90 -6.40
C PRO A 76 -11.75 10.85 -6.61
N LEU A 77 -11.45 11.19 -7.88
CA LEU A 77 -10.36 12.10 -8.24
C LEU A 77 -10.41 13.46 -7.51
N THR A 78 -11.60 13.90 -7.11
CA THR A 78 -11.86 15.23 -6.54
C THR A 78 -11.86 15.28 -5.02
N THR A 79 -11.78 14.14 -4.32
CA THR A 79 -11.82 14.12 -2.86
C THR A 79 -10.44 14.27 -2.23
N LYS A 80 -10.35 15.08 -1.17
CA LYS A 80 -9.17 15.12 -0.30
C LYS A 80 -9.02 13.79 0.44
N LEU A 81 -7.85 13.19 0.27
CA LEU A 81 -7.23 12.07 0.99
C LEU A 81 -8.01 11.56 2.22
N ARG A 82 -8.81 10.51 2.05
CA ARG A 82 -9.43 9.76 3.16
C ARG A 82 -8.72 8.45 3.44
N CYS A 83 -8.03 7.89 2.46
CA CYS A 83 -7.30 6.65 2.59
C CYS A 83 -5.96 6.86 3.30
N LEU A 84 -6.04 7.03 4.63
CA LEU A 84 -4.92 7.38 5.50
C LEU A 84 -4.60 6.27 6.51
N ALA A 85 -5.61 5.55 7.04
CA ALA A 85 -5.41 4.45 7.98
C ALA A 85 -6.64 3.54 8.21
N ASP A 86 -7.84 4.05 7.94
CA ASP A 86 -9.09 3.35 8.25
C ASP A 86 -9.47 2.38 7.11
N GLY A 87 -9.77 1.13 7.48
CA GLY A 87 -10.17 0.09 6.55
C GLY A 87 -9.62 -1.29 6.92
N THR A 88 -9.82 -2.25 6.02
CA THR A 88 -9.35 -3.63 6.21
C THR A 88 -7.91 -3.78 5.75
N TRP A 89 -7.02 -4.00 6.70
CA TRP A 89 -5.61 -4.28 6.42
C TRP A 89 -5.39 -5.76 6.15
N GLN A 90 -4.68 -6.06 5.07
CA GLN A 90 -4.20 -7.40 4.75
C GLN A 90 -2.74 -7.53 5.16
N THR A 91 -2.43 -8.52 5.98
CA THR A 91 -1.05 -8.85 6.33
C THR A 91 -0.34 -9.47 5.13
N LEU A 92 0.78 -8.86 4.71
CA LEU A 92 1.64 -9.39 3.64
C LEU A 92 2.84 -10.15 4.20
N TYR A 93 3.31 -9.77 5.40
CA TYR A 93 4.50 -10.36 6.01
C TYR A 93 4.47 -10.15 7.53
N ILE A 94 4.91 -11.16 8.29
CA ILE A 94 5.23 -11.08 9.72
C ILE A 94 6.57 -11.80 9.94
N ALA A 95 7.48 -11.16 10.67
CA ALA A 95 8.71 -11.77 11.16
C ALA A 95 8.36 -12.67 12.36
N GLY A 96 8.71 -13.96 12.27
CA GLY A 96 8.57 -14.94 13.35
C GLY A 96 9.70 -14.88 14.37
#